data_AF-A0A8K1D0Z0-F1
#
_entry.id   AF-A0A8K1D0Z0-F1
#
_cell.length_a   1.000
_cell.length_b   1.000
_cell.length_c   1.000
_cell.angle_alpha   90.00
_cell.angle_beta   90.00
_cell.angle_gamma   90.00
#
_symmetry.space_group_name_H-M   'P 1'
#
loop_
_entity.id
_entity.type
_entity.pdbx_description
1 polymer ?
#
loop_
_entity_poly.entity_id
_entity_poly.type
_entity_poly.pdbx_seq_one_letter_code
_entity_poly.pdbx_strand_id
1 'polypeptide(L)' 'MGYRVFSAGQYKIRQRGDKYYVYFIEKDDRGKVKEHYVGPLADVVEFYVRNGGSGALPHSAGDGI' A
#
# COMPACT_ATOMS: atom_id res chain seq x y z
N MET A 1 23.66 5.17 0.58
CA MET A 1 22.39 5.06 -0.16
C MET A 1 21.52 3.99 0.49
N GLY A 2 20.43 4.37 1.17
CA GLY A 2 19.56 3.40 1.84
C GLY A 2 18.71 2.63 0.82
N TYR A 3 19.01 1.36 0.62
CA TYR A 3 18.11 0.45 -0.09
C TYR A 3 16.84 0.32 0.76
N ARG A 4 15.69 0.75 0.21
CA ARG A 4 14.38 0.49 0.83
C ARG A 4 14.15 -1.02 0.74
N VAL A 5 14.56 -1.74 1.78
CA VAL A 5 14.35 -3.18 1.89
C VAL A 5 12.87 -3.39 2.15
N PHE A 6 12.15 -3.88 1.16
CA PHE A 6 10.75 -4.24 1.35
C PHE A 6 10.68 -5.57 2.09
N SER A 7 9.97 -5.58 3.21
CA SER A 7 9.70 -6.78 4.00
C SER A 7 8.48 -7.53 3.45
N ALA A 8 8.43 -8.84 3.69
CA ALA A 8 7.22 -9.62 3.42
C ALA A 8 6.06 -9.05 4.23
N GLY A 9 4.87 -9.02 3.64
CA GLY A 9 3.68 -8.43 4.26
C GLY A 9 3.49 -6.93 3.97
N GLN A 10 4.39 -6.30 3.22
CA GLN A 10 4.26 -4.90 2.84
C GLN A 10 3.57 -4.73 1.48
N TYR A 11 2.83 -3.64 1.33
CA TYR A 11 2.31 -3.21 0.04
C TYR A 11 3.27 -2.23 -0.63
N LYS A 12 3.36 -2.33 -1.95
CA LYS A 12 4.16 -1.44 -2.80
C LYS A 12 3.27 -0.90 -3.91
N ILE A 13 3.29 0.42 -4.04
CA ILE A 13 2.58 1.13 -5.10
C ILE A 13 3.58 1.45 -6.20
N ARG A 14 3.23 1.15 -7.45
CA ARG A 14 4.01 1.51 -8.63
C ARG A 14 3.16 2.41 -9.52
N GLN A 15 3.74 3.53 -9.94
CA GLN A 15 3.16 4.39 -10.96
C GLN A 15 3.57 3.86 -12.35
N ARG A 16 2.61 3.80 -13.28
CA ARG A 16 2.87 3.65 -14.72
C ARG A 16 2.00 4.64 -15.47
N GLY A 17 2.63 5.64 -16.08
CA GLY A 17 1.93 6.79 -16.64
C GLY A 17 1.12 7.50 -15.55
N ASP A 18 -0.17 7.70 -15.81
CA ASP A 18 -1.10 8.36 -14.87
C ASP A 18 -1.82 7.38 -13.93
N LYS A 19 -1.47 6.09 -13.99
CA LYS A 19 -2.13 5.04 -13.20
C LYS A 19 -1.21 4.50 -12.11
N TYR A 20 -1.80 4.23 -10.95
CA TYR A 20 -1.12 3.62 -9.82
C TYR A 20 -1.62 2.19 -9.62
N TYR A 21 -0.68 1.29 -9.34
CA TYR A 21 -0.93 -0.14 -9.20
C TYR A 21 -0.36 -0.63 -7.87
N VAL A 22 -1.14 -1.46 -7.17
CA VAL A 22 -0.78 -1.99 -5.86
C VAL A 22 -0.28 -3.42 -6.01
N TYR A 23 0.85 -3.69 -5.37
CA TYR A 23 1.46 -5.00 -5.27
C TYR A 23 1.64 -5.37 -3.81
N PHE A 24 1.39 -6.62 -3.47
CA PHE A 24 1.71 -7.19 -2.17
C PHE A 24 3.05 -7.92 -2.25
N ILE A 25 3.92 -7.67 -1.29
CA ILE A 25 5.26 -8.23 -1.26
C ILE A 25 5.23 -9.46 -0.38
N GLU A 26 5.40 -10.62 -0.98
CA GLU A 26 5.49 -11.90 -0.30
C GLU A 26 6.93 -12.38 -0.33
N LYS A 27 7.35 -13.08 0.73
CA LYS A 27 8.58 -13.87 0.68
C LYS A 27 8.17 -15.33 0.59
N ASP A 28 8.72 -16.00 -0.40
CA ASP A 28 8.63 -17.44 -0.52
C ASP A 28 9.47 -18.11 0.58
N ASP A 29 9.20 -19.38 0.90
CA ASP A 29 9.95 -20.18 1.90
C ASP A 29 11.48 -20.18 1.68
N ARG A 30 11.92 -19.91 0.44
CA ARG A 30 13.33 -19.81 0.05
C ARG A 30 13.93 -18.40 0.20
N GLY A 31 13.22 -17.48 0.86
CA GLY A 31 13.65 -16.09 1.08
C GLY A 31 13.60 -15.19 -0.16
N LYS A 32 13.03 -15.68 -1.27
CA LYS A 32 12.87 -14.88 -2.49
C LYS A 32 11.66 -13.95 -2.38
N VAL A 33 11.88 -12.67 -2.68
CA VAL A 33 10.81 -11.67 -2.74
C VAL A 33 10.00 -11.86 -4.01
N LYS A 34 8.69 -12.07 -3.87
CA LYS A 34 7.70 -12.12 -4.93
C LYS A 34 6.75 -10.92 -4.79
N GLU A 35 6.43 -10.29 -5.91
CA GLU A 35 5.45 -9.20 -5.96
C GLU A 35 4.15 -9.75 -6.54
N HIS A 36 3.11 -9.84 -5.72
CA HIS A 36 1.78 -10.26 -6.12
C HIS A 36 0.95 -9.04 -6.53
N TYR A 37 0.36 -9.06 -7.72
CA TYR A 37 -0.49 -7.96 -8.17
C TYR A 37 -1.84 -7.99 -7.43
N VAL A 38 -2.20 -6.89 -6.78
CA VAL A 38 -3.48 -6.78 -6.03
C VAL A 38 -4.54 -6.12 -6.91
N GLY A 39 -4.19 -5.02 -7.58
CA GLY A 39 -5.13 -4.27 -8.41
C GLY A 39 -4.71 -2.83 -8.67
N PRO A 40 -5.51 -2.07 -9.42
CA PRO A 40 -5.38 -0.62 -9.53
C PRO A 40 -5.61 0.04 -8.18
N LEU A 41 -4.85 1.10 -7.88
CA LEU A 41 -4.99 1.82 -6.60
C LEU A 41 -6.39 2.41 -6.43
N ALA A 42 -7.00 2.91 -7.52
CA ALA A 42 -8.34 3.47 -7.50
C ALA A 42 -9.37 2.47 -6.97
N ASP A 43 -9.38 1.25 -7.52
CA ASP A 43 -10.31 0.19 -7.13
C ASP A 43 -10.09 -0.25 -5.67
N VAL A 44 -8.83 -0.35 -5.24
CA VAL A 44 -8.49 -0.69 -3.85
C VAL A 44 -9.00 0.39 -2.89
N VAL A 45 -8.75 1.66 -3.20
CA VAL A 45 -9.23 2.78 -2.37
C VAL A 45 -10.75 2.83 -2.36
N GLU A 46 -11.41 2.67 -3.52
CA GLU A 46 -12.86 2.65 -3.62
C GLU A 46 -13.47 1.52 -2.79
N PHE A 47 -12.89 0.31 -2.86
CA PHE A 47 -13.30 -0.83 -2.04
C PHE A 47 -13.16 -0.52 -0.54
N TYR A 48 -12.05 0.07 -0.11
CA TYR A 48 -11.83 0.46 1.28
C TYR A 48 -12.81 1.54 1.76
N VAL A 49 -13.07 2.56 0.93
CA VAL A 49 -14.02 3.63 1.25
C VAL A 49 -15.44 3.08 1.34
N ARG A 50 -15.84 2.21 0.39
CA ARG A 50 -17.20 1.67 0.29
C ARG A 50 -17.52 0.64 1.37
N ASN A 51 -16.56 -0.21 1.75
CA ASN A 51 -16.75 -1.26 2.75
C ASN A 51 -16.50 -0.78 4.19
N GLY A 52 -16.49 0.53 4.41
CA GLY A 52 -16.41 1.10 5.76
C GLY A 52 -15.01 0.95 6.36
N GLY A 53 -13.97 1.36 5.62
CA GLY A 53 -12.70 1.74 6.23
C GLY A 53 -12.98 2.82 7.26
N SER A 54 -13.14 2.39 8.51
CA SER A 54 -13.53 3.20 9.65
C SER A 54 -12.73 4.49 9.68
N GLY A 55 -13.46 5.61 9.71
CA GLY A 55 -12.92 6.96 9.67
C GLY A 55 -11.90 7.21 10.77
N ALA A 56 -10.64 7.04 10.42
CA ALA A 56 -9.51 7.65 11.08
C ALA A 56 -8.64 8.25 9.97
N LEU A 57 -9.16 9.32 9.35
CA LEU A 57 -8.25 10.40 8.95
C LEU A 57 -7.39 10.66 10.20
N PRO A 58 -6.05 10.65 10.15
CA PRO A 58 -5.28 11.18 11.26
C PRO A 58 -5.77 12.61 11.42
N HIS A 59 -6.53 12.86 12.48
CA HIS A 59 -6.76 14.20 12.98
C HIS A 59 -5.35 14.76 13.08
N SER A 60 -5.01 15.69 12.20
CA SER A 60 -3.82 16.50 12.37
C SER A 60 -4.06 17.19 13.70
N ALA A 61 -3.50 16.62 14.77
CA ALA A 61 -3.31 17.28 16.04
C ALA A 61 -2.32 18.41 15.77
N GLY A 62 -2.81 19.45 15.07
CA GLY A 62 -2.35 20.80 15.27
C GLY A 62 -2.83 21.20 16.65
N ASP A 63 -2.08 20.72 17.65
CA ASP A 63 -2.11 21.19 19.01
C ASP A 63 -1.82 22.70 18.95
N GLY A 64 -2.84 23.49 19.25
CA GLY A 64 -2.86 24.92 19.00
C GLY A 64 -4.02 25.56 19.74
N ILE A 65 -3.98 25.48 21.08
CA ILE A 65 -4.41 26.52 22.04
C ILE A 65 -3.87 26.22 23.43
#